data_AF-A0A348UX07-F1
#
_entry.id   AF-A0A348UX07-F1
#
_cell.length_a   1.000
_cell.length_b   1.000
_cell.length_c   1.000
_cell.angle_alpha   90.00
_cell.angle_beta   90.00
_cell.angle_gamma   90.00
#
_symmetry.space_group_name_H-M   'P 1'
#
loop_
_entity.id
_entity.type
_entity.pdbx_description
1 polymer ?
#
loop_
_entity_poly.entity_id
_entity_poly.type
_entity_poly.pdbx_seq_one_letter_code
_entity_poly.pdbx_strand_id
1 'polypeptide(L)'
;MSSNLKKILICWLLPDQMPQSRGFCEISVSPLSCLSQATSNHPDLIVIFFNSRDIQGHKEVIELCKILKEHPLTTQVKVAVFLERLHQKIILGLAQTGVDFVDIHSGIESDSIGKNIRQLWKSHSLMPAQSVLEKLCPFLNYLPGGDKYEFPVCGAYRNRMFLGGHRLHEICHTINHHHCEYYKNPKVVS
;
A
#
# COMPACT_ATOMS: atom_id res chain seq x y z
N MET A 1 15.89 12.54 -11.46
CA MET A 1 14.82 13.23 -10.70
C MET A 1 15.49 14.23 -9.77
N SER A 2 15.39 15.52 -10.05
CA SER A 2 15.95 16.58 -9.22
C SER A 2 14.81 17.49 -8.80
N SER A 3 14.40 17.41 -7.54
CA SER A 3 13.64 18.47 -6.87
C SER A 3 13.48 18.11 -5.39
N ASN A 4 13.93 19.01 -4.53
CA ASN A 4 13.66 18.93 -3.09
C ASN A 4 12.15 18.80 -2.88
N LEU A 5 11.70 17.71 -2.27
CA LEU A 5 10.34 17.55 -1.78
C LEU A 5 10.03 18.72 -0.82
N LYS A 6 9.11 19.62 -1.19
CA LYS A 6 8.77 20.84 -0.44
C LYS A 6 7.49 20.68 0.36
N LYS A 7 6.47 20.03 -0.22
CA LYS A 7 5.16 19.82 0.41
C LYS A 7 4.75 18.36 0.36
N ILE A 8 4.50 17.79 1.54
CA ILE A 8 3.97 16.44 1.70
C ILE A 8 2.57 16.56 2.29
N LEU A 9 1.59 15.91 1.66
CA LEU A 9 0.30 15.66 2.28
C LEU A 9 0.29 14.23 2.83
N ILE A 10 0.08 14.09 4.13
CA ILE A 10 -0.05 12.80 4.81
C ILE A 10 -1.54 12.54 5.08
N CYS A 11 -2.09 11.54 4.43
CA CYS A 11 -3.40 10.99 4.72
C CYS A 11 -3.24 9.87 5.75
N TRP A 12 -3.54 10.18 7.01
CA TRP A 12 -3.44 9.26 8.14
C TRP A 12 -4.79 8.61 8.41
N LEU A 13 -5.05 7.46 7.78
CA LEU A 13 -6.27 6.67 7.95
C LEU A 13 -6.07 5.52 8.96
N LEU A 14 -5.08 5.65 9.84
CA LEU A 14 -4.87 4.75 10.95
C LEU A 14 -5.60 5.29 12.18
N PRO A 15 -6.29 4.43 12.95
CA PRO A 15 -7.10 4.86 14.10
C PRO A 15 -6.26 5.39 15.28
N ASP A 16 -4.98 4.98 15.37
CA ASP A 16 -4.11 5.28 16.50
C ASP A 16 -2.86 6.08 16.08
N GLN A 17 -2.40 6.94 17.00
CA GLN A 17 -1.16 7.74 16.92
C GLN A 17 -1.08 8.73 15.77
N MET A 18 -1.87 9.81 15.86
CA MET A 18 -1.82 10.90 14.89
C MET A 18 -0.43 11.57 14.89
N PRO A 19 0.20 11.73 13.71
CA PRO A 19 1.48 12.40 13.64
C PRO A 19 1.34 13.89 13.95
N GLN A 20 2.43 14.48 14.44
CA GLN A 20 2.50 15.93 14.61
C GLN A 20 2.71 16.59 13.25
N SER A 21 1.87 17.57 12.90
CA SER A 21 2.13 18.39 11.72
C SER A 21 3.37 19.25 11.96
N ARG A 22 4.27 19.28 10.99
CA ARG A 22 5.48 20.11 11.04
C ARG A 22 5.72 20.71 9.67
N GLY A 23 5.41 22.01 9.52
CA GLY A 23 5.80 22.95 8.46
C GLY A 23 5.68 22.51 6.99
N PHE A 24 6.39 21.45 6.61
CA PHE A 24 6.43 20.85 5.27
C PHE A 24 5.49 19.64 5.13
N CYS A 25 4.84 19.22 6.21
CA CYS A 25 3.86 18.13 6.24
C CYS A 25 2.50 18.63 6.71
N GLU A 26 1.51 18.54 5.82
CA GLU A 26 0.10 18.66 6.16
C GLU A 26 -0.48 17.28 6.44
N ILE A 27 -1.44 17.21 7.36
CA ILE A 27 -2.06 15.95 7.77
C ILE A 27 -3.56 16.04 7.53
N SER A 28 -4.09 15.00 6.92
CA SER A 28 -5.51 14.74 6.80
C SER A 28 -5.84 13.39 7.45
N VAL A 29 -7.01 13.29 8.07
CA VAL A 29 -7.46 12.10 8.81
C VAL A 29 -8.68 11.42 8.20
N SER A 30 -9.09 11.84 7.00
CA SER A 30 -10.17 11.20 6.26
C SER A 30 -9.95 11.28 4.75
N PRO A 31 -10.50 10.34 3.94
CA PRO A 31 -10.33 10.36 2.49
C PRO A 31 -10.82 11.67 1.84
N LEU A 32 -11.97 12.18 2.29
CA LEU A 32 -12.54 13.43 1.77
C LEU A 32 -11.68 14.66 2.10
N SER A 33 -11.15 14.73 3.33
CA SER A 33 -10.24 15.80 3.71
C SER A 33 -8.94 15.72 2.92
N CYS A 34 -8.43 14.51 2.67
CA CYS A 34 -7.22 14.31 1.87
C CYS A 34 -7.43 14.78 0.44
N LEU A 35 -8.54 14.41 -0.18
CA LEU A 35 -8.87 14.85 -1.53
C LEU A 35 -8.95 16.38 -1.60
N SER A 36 -9.69 17.01 -0.67
CA SER A 36 -9.83 18.47 -0.60
C SER A 36 -8.50 19.20 -0.45
N GLN A 37 -7.62 18.71 0.43
CA GLN A 37 -6.28 19.28 0.61
C GLN A 37 -5.38 19.04 -0.61
N ALA A 38 -5.44 17.86 -1.21
CA ALA A 38 -4.68 17.52 -2.41
C ALA A 38 -5.02 18.46 -3.58
N THR A 39 -6.31 18.77 -3.77
CA THR A 39 -6.76 19.67 -4.84
C THR A 39 -6.47 21.14 -4.56
N SER A 40 -6.40 21.54 -3.29
CA SER A 40 -6.25 22.96 -2.90
C SER A 40 -4.79 23.38 -2.73
N ASN A 41 -3.94 22.51 -2.18
CA ASN A 41 -2.61 22.87 -1.71
C ASN A 41 -1.47 22.41 -2.64
N HIS A 42 -1.81 21.62 -3.66
CA HIS A 42 -0.90 21.07 -4.68
C HIS A 42 0.39 20.48 -4.08
N PRO A 43 0.29 19.39 -3.30
CA PRO A 43 1.46 18.74 -2.71
C PRO A 43 2.36 18.11 -3.78
N ASP A 44 3.65 17.97 -3.48
CA ASP A 44 4.60 17.26 -4.35
C ASP A 44 4.41 15.74 -4.25
N LEU A 45 3.97 15.27 -3.07
CA LEU A 45 3.75 13.88 -2.73
C LEU A 45 2.57 13.77 -1.77
N ILE A 46 1.67 12.84 -2.08
CA ILE A 46 0.60 12.39 -1.19
C ILE A 46 1.02 11.03 -0.64
N VAL A 47 0.96 10.89 0.68
CA VAL A 47 1.29 9.66 1.39
C VAL A 47 0.08 9.18 2.15
N ILE A 48 -0.39 7.97 1.87
CA ILE A 48 -1.58 7.39 2.51
C ILE A 48 -1.15 6.26 3.42
N PHE A 49 -1.51 6.35 4.70
CA PHE A 49 -1.36 5.30 5.70
C PHE A 49 -2.73 4.72 6.00
N PHE A 50 -2.87 3.41 5.97
CA PHE A 50 -4.10 2.76 6.39
C PHE A 50 -3.86 1.34 6.91
N ASN A 51 -4.85 0.81 7.63
CA ASN A 51 -4.76 -0.52 8.18
C ASN A 51 -5.12 -1.57 7.13
N SER A 52 -4.12 -2.31 6.65
CA SER A 52 -4.32 -3.42 5.68
C SER A 52 -5.20 -4.57 6.19
N ARG A 53 -5.60 -4.59 7.47
CA ARG A 53 -6.54 -5.57 8.03
C ARG A 53 -8.00 -5.13 7.89
N ASP A 54 -8.25 -3.85 7.66
CA ASP A 54 -9.60 -3.33 7.49
C ASP A 54 -10.10 -3.52 6.05
N ILE A 55 -10.87 -4.59 5.84
CA ILE A 55 -11.40 -4.98 4.52
C ILE A 55 -12.24 -3.85 3.90
N GLN A 56 -12.98 -3.10 4.73
CA GLN A 56 -13.79 -1.98 4.24
C GLN A 56 -12.87 -0.82 3.80
N GLY A 57 -11.87 -0.50 4.62
CA GLY A 57 -10.84 0.49 4.30
C GLY A 57 -10.06 0.20 3.01
N HIS A 58 -9.92 -1.07 2.59
CA HIS A 58 -9.27 -1.41 1.30
C HIS A 58 -9.97 -0.73 0.13
N LYS A 59 -11.30 -0.83 0.07
CA LYS A 59 -12.09 -0.27 -1.05
C LYS A 59 -12.00 1.25 -1.06
N GLU A 60 -12.13 1.87 0.11
CA GLU A 60 -12.09 3.32 0.27
C GLU A 60 -10.74 3.91 -0.14
N VAL A 61 -9.63 3.24 0.23
CA VAL A 61 -8.28 3.70 -0.15
C VAL A 61 -8.01 3.51 -1.63
N ILE A 62 -8.43 2.38 -2.22
CA ILE A 62 -8.30 2.15 -3.67
C ILE A 62 -9.11 3.20 -4.44
N GLU A 63 -10.33 3.49 -4.01
CA GLU A 63 -11.18 4.52 -4.60
C GLU A 63 -10.55 5.91 -4.48
N LEU A 64 -10.05 6.29 -3.30
CA LEU A 64 -9.33 7.54 -3.11
C LEU A 64 -8.14 7.65 -4.06
N CYS A 65 -7.32 6.60 -4.16
CA CYS A 65 -6.16 6.59 -5.06
C CYS A 65 -6.58 6.77 -6.52
N LYS A 66 -7.64 6.07 -6.95
CA LYS A 66 -8.20 6.21 -8.29
C LYS A 66 -8.60 7.66 -8.58
N ILE A 67 -9.38 8.27 -7.67
CA ILE A 67 -9.81 9.66 -7.80
C ILE A 67 -8.59 10.59 -7.88
N LEU A 68 -7.58 10.42 -7.02
CA LEU A 68 -6.37 11.25 -7.03
C LEU A 68 -5.60 11.13 -8.36
N LYS A 69 -5.52 9.94 -8.95
CA LYS A 69 -4.79 9.72 -10.21
C LYS A 69 -5.58 10.13 -11.45
N GLU A 70 -6.91 10.14 -11.39
CA GLU A 70 -7.79 10.56 -12.50
C GLU A 70 -8.14 12.06 -12.47
N HIS A 71 -8.09 12.70 -11.29
CA HIS A 71 -8.50 14.09 -11.15
C HIS A 71 -7.47 15.07 -11.76
N PRO A 72 -7.88 16.05 -12.59
CA PRO A 72 -6.97 16.92 -13.34
C PRO A 72 -5.96 17.70 -12.48
N LEU A 73 -6.36 18.09 -11.25
CA LEU A 73 -5.51 18.86 -10.34
C LEU A 73 -4.47 18.01 -9.58
N THR A 74 -4.60 16.68 -9.60
CA THR A 74 -3.78 15.76 -8.79
C THR A 74 -3.15 14.63 -9.60
N THR A 75 -3.52 14.45 -10.87
CA THR A 75 -3.04 13.33 -11.72
C THR A 75 -1.51 13.25 -11.83
N GLN A 76 -0.82 14.41 -11.85
CA GLN A 76 0.63 14.49 -11.91
C GLN A 76 1.32 14.35 -10.53
N VAL A 77 0.55 14.47 -9.44
CA VAL A 77 1.08 14.33 -8.09
C VAL A 77 1.44 12.87 -7.83
N LYS A 78 2.58 12.68 -7.17
CA LYS A 78 3.03 11.34 -6.79
C LYS A 78 2.23 10.85 -5.60
N VAL A 79 1.78 9.59 -5.67
CA VAL A 79 1.03 8.94 -4.58
C VAL A 79 1.83 7.76 -4.07
N ALA A 80 2.08 7.72 -2.77
CA ALA A 80 2.69 6.60 -2.07
C ALA A 80 1.70 6.04 -1.04
N VAL A 81 1.55 4.72 -0.99
CA VAL A 81 0.69 4.05 -0.02
C VAL A 81 1.53 3.17 0.90
N PHE A 82 1.40 3.40 2.20
CA PHE A 82 2.10 2.66 3.24
C PHE A 82 1.15 1.66 3.90
N LEU A 83 1.57 0.40 3.91
CA LEU A 83 0.82 -0.73 4.48
C LEU A 83 1.50 -1.25 5.75
N GLU A 84 0.73 -1.70 6.74
CA GLU A 84 1.29 -2.39 7.92
C GLU A 84 1.98 -3.72 7.53
N ARG A 85 1.46 -4.39 6.48
CA ARG A 85 1.94 -5.68 5.99
C ARG A 85 1.64 -5.84 4.50
N LEU A 86 2.38 -6.73 3.83
CA LEU A 86 2.12 -7.08 2.44
C LEU A 86 0.76 -7.75 2.30
N HIS A 87 0.02 -7.31 1.28
CA HIS A 87 -1.30 -7.85 0.95
C HIS A 87 -1.53 -7.82 -0.56
N GLN A 88 -1.43 -8.98 -1.22
CA GLN A 88 -1.38 -9.04 -2.68
C GLN A 88 -2.60 -8.39 -3.35
N LYS A 89 -3.82 -8.68 -2.86
CA LYS A 89 -5.06 -8.12 -3.42
C LYS A 89 -5.14 -6.58 -3.34
N ILE A 90 -4.68 -6.01 -2.22
CA ILE A 90 -4.63 -4.56 -2.03
C ILE A 90 -3.64 -3.95 -3.01
N ILE A 91 -2.41 -4.48 -3.02
CA ILE A 91 -1.32 -3.93 -3.83
C ILE A 91 -1.68 -4.02 -5.32
N LEU A 92 -2.38 -5.10 -5.73
CA LEU A 92 -2.90 -5.25 -7.08
C LEU A 92 -3.91 -4.14 -7.41
N GLY A 93 -4.87 -3.90 -6.51
CA GLY A 93 -5.84 -2.82 -6.66
C GLY A 93 -5.17 -1.44 -6.74
N LEU A 94 -4.16 -1.18 -5.92
CA LEU A 94 -3.39 0.07 -5.94
C LEU A 94 -2.58 0.26 -7.23
N ALA A 95 -1.94 -0.81 -7.73
CA ALA A 95 -1.20 -0.74 -8.98
C ALA A 95 -2.14 -0.44 -10.16
N GLN A 96 -3.34 -1.02 -10.17
CA GLN A 96 -4.35 -0.78 -11.20
C GLN A 96 -4.88 0.66 -11.23
N THR A 97 -4.78 1.41 -10.13
CA THR A 97 -5.17 2.83 -10.09
C THR A 97 -4.05 3.77 -10.51
N GLY A 98 -2.84 3.27 -10.76
CA GLY A 98 -1.69 4.10 -11.13
C GLY A 98 -1.00 4.77 -9.94
N VAL A 99 -1.16 4.24 -8.73
CA VAL A 99 -0.34 4.63 -7.57
C VAL A 99 1.13 4.45 -7.91
N ASP A 100 1.95 5.46 -7.59
CA ASP A 100 3.36 5.48 -7.95
C ASP A 100 4.18 4.53 -7.08
N PHE A 101 3.91 4.51 -5.77
CA PHE A 101 4.71 3.75 -4.81
C PHE A 101 3.86 2.99 -3.78
N VAL A 102 4.35 1.82 -3.38
CA VAL A 102 3.82 1.07 -2.24
C VAL A 102 4.98 0.67 -1.35
N ASP A 103 4.84 0.89 -0.05
CA ASP A 103 5.84 0.51 0.94
C ASP A 103 5.20 -0.08 2.20
N ILE A 104 6.00 -0.77 3.00
CA ILE A 104 5.56 -1.33 4.28
C ILE A 104 6.07 -0.41 5.38
N HIS A 105 5.17 0.09 6.24
CA HIS A 105 5.60 0.76 7.45
C HIS A 105 5.69 -0.26 8.60
N SER A 106 6.90 -0.66 8.96
CA SER A 106 7.15 -1.36 10.23
C SER A 106 7.73 -0.37 11.23
N GLY A 107 6.95 0.01 12.26
CA GLY A 107 7.47 0.78 13.39
C GLY A 107 7.89 2.22 13.07
N ILE A 108 7.24 2.89 12.11
CA ILE A 108 7.45 4.33 11.92
C ILE A 108 6.92 5.08 13.15
N GLU A 109 7.82 5.71 13.90
CA GLU A 109 7.43 6.62 14.98
C GLU A 109 6.71 7.84 14.40
N SER A 110 5.51 8.10 14.91
CA SER A 110 4.59 9.13 14.38
C SER A 110 5.23 10.54 14.37
N ASP A 111 6.08 10.85 15.36
CA ASP A 111 6.74 12.15 15.51
C ASP A 111 7.84 12.45 14.46
N SER A 112 8.31 11.42 13.75
CA SER A 112 9.39 11.53 12.75
C SER A 112 8.94 11.24 11.31
N ILE A 113 7.64 10.97 11.10
CA ILE A 113 7.13 10.42 9.85
C ILE A 113 7.47 11.25 8.61
N GLY A 114 7.33 12.58 8.70
CA GLY A 114 7.65 13.48 7.59
C GLY A 114 9.13 13.46 7.22
N LYS A 115 10.03 13.32 8.21
CA LYS A 115 11.46 13.19 7.97
C LYS A 115 11.79 11.85 7.33
N ASN A 116 11.17 10.76 7.81
CA ASN A 116 11.39 9.42 7.28
C ASN A 116 10.93 9.31 5.82
N ILE A 117 9.73 9.82 5.50
CA ILE A 117 9.23 9.87 4.11
C ILE A 117 10.20 10.65 3.21
N ARG A 118 10.67 11.81 3.68
CA ARG A 118 11.62 12.63 2.91
C ARG A 118 12.95 11.91 2.70
N GLN A 119 13.41 11.13 3.68
CA GLN A 119 14.60 10.30 3.55
C GLN A 119 14.38 9.20 2.52
N LEU A 120 13.28 8.44 2.60
CA LEU A 120 12.91 7.41 1.62
C LEU A 120 12.82 7.96 0.20
N TRP A 121 12.26 9.16 0.05
CA TRP A 121 12.22 9.88 -1.22
C TRP A 121 13.62 10.20 -1.75
N LYS A 122 14.48 10.78 -0.91
CA LYS A 122 15.85 11.17 -1.29
C LYS A 122 16.73 9.96 -1.63
N SER A 123 16.59 8.87 -0.88
CA SER A 123 17.32 7.63 -1.12
C SER A 123 16.75 6.80 -2.26
N HIS A 124 15.65 7.25 -2.90
CA HIS A 124 14.93 6.52 -3.94
C HIS A 124 14.55 5.11 -3.47
N SER A 125 14.21 4.97 -2.18
CA SER A 125 13.89 3.69 -1.55
C SER A 125 12.41 3.34 -1.62
N LEU A 126 11.56 4.28 -2.04
CA LEU A 126 10.15 3.99 -2.31
C LEU A 126 10.04 3.02 -3.48
N MET A 127 9.37 1.90 -3.23
CA MET A 127 9.22 0.85 -4.23
C MET A 127 8.04 1.15 -5.16
N PRO A 128 8.22 1.08 -6.50
CA PRO A 128 7.10 1.14 -7.42
C PRO A 128 6.09 0.03 -7.14
N ALA A 129 4.79 0.34 -7.17
CA ALA A 129 3.72 -0.62 -6.87
C ALA A 129 3.84 -1.92 -7.70
N GLN A 130 4.15 -1.76 -8.99
CA GLN A 130 4.35 -2.88 -9.91
C GLN A 130 5.53 -3.77 -9.51
N SER A 131 6.65 -3.17 -9.08
CA SER A 131 7.83 -3.91 -8.62
C SER A 131 7.61 -4.64 -7.30
N VAL A 132 6.69 -4.16 -6.46
CA VAL A 132 6.24 -4.91 -5.28
C VAL A 132 5.43 -6.13 -5.72
N LEU A 133 4.50 -5.98 -6.67
CA LEU A 133 3.68 -7.09 -7.18
C LEU A 133 4.50 -8.21 -7.80
N GLU A 134 5.54 -7.90 -8.57
CA GLU A 134 6.43 -8.89 -9.19
C GLU A 134 7.14 -9.77 -8.15
N LYS A 135 7.32 -9.27 -6.92
CA LYS A 135 7.90 -10.06 -5.82
C LYS A 135 6.86 -10.94 -5.13
N LEU A 136 5.57 -10.67 -5.27
CA LEU A 136 4.52 -11.43 -4.60
C LEU A 136 4.07 -12.61 -5.45
N CYS A 137 3.75 -13.73 -4.80
CA CYS A 137 3.14 -14.86 -5.48
C CYS A 137 1.78 -14.42 -6.07
N PRO A 138 1.55 -14.57 -7.39
CA PRO A 138 0.28 -14.17 -8.01
C PRO A 138 -0.91 -15.04 -7.56
N PHE A 139 -0.62 -16.21 -7.00
CA PHE A 139 -1.62 -17.12 -6.44
C PHE A 139 -1.89 -16.92 -4.95
N LEU A 140 -1.27 -15.92 -4.30
CA LEU A 140 -1.60 -15.57 -2.93
C LEU A 140 -3.02 -14.99 -2.89
N ASN A 141 -3.92 -15.68 -2.19
CA ASN A 141 -5.32 -15.29 -2.08
C ASN A 141 -5.73 -15.22 -0.60
N TYR A 142 -6.92 -14.70 -0.34
CA TYR A 142 -7.41 -14.41 0.99
C TYR A 142 -8.87 -14.88 1.13
N LEU A 143 -9.17 -15.65 2.17
CA LEU A 143 -10.54 -16.04 2.51
C LEU A 143 -11.03 -15.24 3.73
N PRO A 144 -12.28 -14.76 3.73
CA PRO A 144 -12.83 -14.06 4.88
C PRO A 144 -12.93 -15.00 6.08
N GLY A 145 -12.42 -14.55 7.22
CA GLY A 145 -12.50 -15.20 8.53
C GLY A 145 -13.45 -14.51 9.51
N GLY A 146 -14.25 -13.56 9.02
CA GLY A 146 -15.08 -12.62 9.77
C GLY A 146 -14.93 -11.21 9.20
N ASP A 147 -15.40 -10.19 9.92
CA ASP A 147 -15.44 -8.81 9.40
C ASP A 147 -14.06 -8.12 9.33
N LYS A 148 -13.08 -8.59 10.12
CA LYS A 148 -11.78 -7.91 10.30
C LYS A 148 -10.56 -8.77 9.97
N TYR A 149 -10.79 -10.02 9.58
CA TYR A 149 -9.70 -10.98 9.38
C TYR A 149 -9.89 -11.69 8.05
N GLU A 150 -8.81 -11.71 7.28
CA GLU A 150 -8.69 -12.60 6.14
C GLU A 150 -7.57 -13.59 6.40
N PHE A 151 -7.80 -14.83 6.00
CA PHE A 151 -6.82 -15.90 6.07
C PHE A 151 -6.08 -16.01 4.75
N PRO A 152 -4.74 -15.89 4.75
CA PRO A 152 -3.98 -16.10 3.53
C PRO A 152 -4.03 -17.58 3.13
N VAL A 153 -4.37 -17.83 1.87
CA VAL A 153 -4.48 -19.17 1.29
C VAL A 153 -3.77 -19.25 -0.06
N CYS A 154 -3.39 -20.46 -0.44
CA CYS A 154 -2.82 -20.73 -1.76
C CYS A 154 -3.94 -20.92 -2.79
N GLY A 155 -4.12 -19.94 -3.68
CA GLY A 155 -5.03 -20.02 -4.82
C GLY A 155 -4.65 -21.12 -5.82
N ALA A 156 -3.35 -21.34 -6.01
CA ALA A 156 -2.82 -22.45 -6.81
C ALA A 156 -3.15 -23.83 -6.23
N TYR A 157 -3.61 -23.88 -4.97
CA TYR A 157 -4.11 -25.09 -4.32
C TYR A 157 -5.61 -25.00 -3.99
N ARG A 158 -6.38 -24.37 -4.88
CA ARG A 158 -7.84 -24.26 -4.80
C ARG A 158 -8.34 -23.62 -3.50
N ASN A 159 -7.56 -22.70 -2.93
CA ASN A 159 -7.83 -22.06 -1.65
C ASN A 159 -7.98 -23.06 -0.47
N ARG A 160 -7.49 -24.30 -0.60
CA ARG A 160 -7.58 -25.34 0.46
C ARG A 160 -6.40 -25.35 1.41
N MET A 161 -5.29 -24.71 1.01
CA MET A 161 -4.09 -24.61 1.83
C MET A 161 -4.02 -23.24 2.47
N PHE A 162 -4.18 -23.20 3.79
CA PHE A 162 -3.86 -22.05 4.61
C PHE A 162 -2.35 -21.84 4.67
N LEU A 163 -1.92 -20.59 4.50
CA LEU A 163 -0.51 -20.23 4.47
C LEU A 163 -0.08 -19.72 5.85
N GLY A 164 0.69 -20.53 6.57
CA GLY A 164 1.34 -20.10 7.81
C GLY A 164 2.41 -19.04 7.57
N GLY A 165 2.80 -18.31 8.63
CA GLY A 165 3.73 -17.17 8.55
C GLY A 165 5.06 -17.48 7.85
N HIS A 166 5.65 -18.65 8.11
CA HIS A 166 6.90 -19.08 7.44
C HIS A 166 6.72 -19.18 5.92
N ARG A 167 5.70 -19.91 5.44
CA ARG A 167 5.44 -20.06 3.99
C ARG A 167 5.07 -18.72 3.36
N LEU A 168 4.32 -17.89 4.09
CA LEU A 168 3.95 -16.56 3.65
C LEU A 168 5.18 -15.68 3.43
N HIS A 169 6.02 -15.53 4.45
CA HIS A 169 7.15 -14.58 4.47
C HIS A 169 8.35 -15.04 3.65
N GLU A 170 8.62 -16.34 3.59
CA GLU A 170 9.80 -16.84 2.87
C GLU A 170 9.52 -17.16 1.41
N ILE A 171 8.27 -17.51 1.08
CA ILE A 171 7.88 -17.95 -0.26
C ILE A 171 6.90 -16.97 -0.89
N CYS A 172 5.71 -16.78 -0.32
CA CYS A 172 4.63 -16.05 -1.00
C CYS A 172 4.84 -14.54 -1.10
N HIS A 173 5.61 -13.94 -0.19
CA HIS A 173 5.93 -12.52 -0.15
C HIS A 173 7.28 -12.16 -0.79
N THR A 174 7.94 -13.12 -1.42
CA THR A 174 9.27 -12.94 -2.02
C THR A 174 9.33 -13.56 -3.40
N ILE A 175 10.41 -13.26 -4.13
CA ILE A 175 10.68 -13.85 -5.44
C ILE A 175 10.80 -15.39 -5.39
N ASN A 176 10.98 -15.98 -4.20
CA ASN A 176 11.09 -17.43 -4.03
C ASN A 176 9.82 -18.18 -4.43
N HIS A 177 8.68 -17.49 -4.61
CA HIS A 177 7.49 -18.13 -5.16
C HIS A 177 7.75 -18.76 -6.54
N HIS A 178 8.73 -18.29 -7.32
CA HIS A 178 9.16 -18.90 -8.58
C HIS A 178 9.67 -20.35 -8.39
N HIS A 179 10.15 -20.68 -7.19
CA HIS A 179 10.61 -22.02 -6.82
C HIS A 179 9.52 -22.88 -6.16
N CYS A 180 8.35 -22.31 -5.84
CA CYS A 180 7.25 -23.02 -5.21
C CYS A 180 6.64 -24.07 -6.15
N GLU A 181 6.45 -25.29 -5.65
CA GLU A 181 5.84 -26.40 -6.39
C GLU A 181 4.44 -26.04 -6.95
N TYR A 182 3.63 -25.30 -6.17
CA TYR A 182 2.28 -24.91 -6.57
C TYR A 182 2.26 -23.75 -7.56
N TYR A 183 3.29 -22.90 -7.55
CA TYR A 183 3.43 -21.85 -8.56
C TYR A 183 3.78 -22.46 -9.91
N LYS A 184 4.70 -23.44 -9.93
CA LYS A 184 5.10 -24.15 -11.15
C LYS A 184 4.00 -25.04 -11.71
N ASN A 185 3.21 -25.67 -10.83
CA ASN A 185 2.15 -26.60 -11.20
C ASN A 185 0.83 -26.25 -10.48
N PRO A 186 0.15 -25.17 -10.88
CA PRO A 186 -1.07 -24.73 -10.24
C PRO A 186 -2.21 -25.73 -10.47
N LYS A 187 -2.94 -26.07 -9.40
CA LYS A 187 -4.11 -26.97 -9.44
C LYS A 187 -5.43 -26.20 -9.60
N VAL A 188 -5.36 -25.01 -10.21
CA VAL A 188 -6.52 -24.13 -10.45
C VAL A 188 -7.57 -24.87 -11.29
N VAL A 189 -8.84 -24.59 -11.04
CA VAL A 189 -9.94 -25.08 -11.87
C VAL A 189 -10.06 -24.12 -13.04
N SER A 190 -9.95 -24.65 -14.26
CA SER A 190 -10.24 -23.94 -15.52
C SER A 190 -11.70 -23.51 -15.59
#